data_AF-A0A6A6J817-F1
#
_entry.id   AF-A0A6A6J817-F1
#
_cell.length_a   1.000
_cell.length_b   1.000
_cell.length_c   1.000
_cell.angle_alpha   90.00
_cell.angle_beta   90.00
_cell.angle_gamma   90.00
#
_symmetry.space_group_name_H-M   'P 1'
#
loop_
_entity.id
_entity.type
_entity.pdbx_description
1 polymer ?
#
loop_
_entity_poly.entity_id
_entity_poly.type
_entity_poly.pdbx_seq_one_letter_code
_entity_poly.pdbx_strand_id
1 'polypeptide(L)' 'MSYTKLFGSRNLAIAAFASLGGSYLLLRSRLVPAKQKERPAGDFSVSVDRSGGGI' A
#
# COMPACT_ATOMS: atom_id res chain seq x y z
N MET A 1 36.99 -24.42 -10.29
CA MET A 1 36.11 -23.26 -10.52
C MET A 1 34.93 -23.40 -9.56
N SER A 2 34.92 -22.63 -8.46
CA SER A 2 33.82 -22.67 -7.49
C SER A 2 32.66 -21.88 -8.07
N TYR A 3 31.65 -22.56 -8.59
CA TYR A 3 30.44 -21.89 -9.08
C TYR A 3 29.71 -21.30 -7.87
N THR A 4 29.68 -19.97 -7.81
CA THR A 4 29.08 -19.20 -6.74
C THR A 4 27.61 -19.61 -6.56
N LYS A 5 27.30 -20.38 -5.50
CA LYS A 5 25.93 -20.84 -5.19
C LYS A 5 24.97 -19.68 -4.86
N LEU A 6 25.49 -18.47 -4.60
CA LEU A 6 24.68 -17.29 -4.33
C LEU A 6 23.85 -16.87 -5.55
N PHE A 7 24.36 -17.03 -6.77
CA PHE A 7 23.65 -16.65 -8.00
C PHE A 7 22.91 -17.83 -8.66
N GLY A 8 22.47 -18.80 -7.86
CA GLY A 8 21.56 -19.83 -8.34
C GLY A 8 20.19 -19.26 -8.71
N SER A 9 19.51 -19.90 -9.67
CA SER A 9 18.17 -19.50 -10.15
C SER A 9 17.16 -19.29 -9.01
N ARG A 10 17.20 -20.14 -7.96
CA ARG A 10 16.34 -20.02 -6.78
C ARG A 10 16.59 -18.74 -5.99
N ASN A 11 17.86 -18.38 -5.77
CA ASN A 11 18.22 -17.18 -5.01
C ASN A 11 17.91 -15.90 -5.82
N LEU A 12 18.09 -15.95 -7.14
CA LEU A 12 17.69 -14.88 -8.05
C LEU A 12 16.17 -14.64 -8.00
N ALA A 13 15.36 -15.71 -8.04
CA ALA A 13 13.91 -15.61 -7.94
C ALA A 13 13.47 -15.00 -6.59
N ILE A 14 14.08 -15.42 -5.48
CA ILE A 14 13.80 -14.85 -4.15
C ILE A 14 14.18 -13.37 -4.12
N ALA A 15 15.34 -12.99 -4.64
CA ALA A 15 15.77 -11.59 -4.70
C ALA A 15 14.84 -10.73 -5.57
N ALA A 16 14.39 -11.25 -6.71
CA ALA A 16 13.44 -10.58 -7.60
C ALA A 16 12.08 -10.36 -6.91
N PHE A 17 11.54 -11.40 -6.26
CA PHE A 17 10.30 -11.28 -5.49
C PHE A 17 10.42 -10.30 -4.32
N ALA A 18 11.53 -10.34 -3.58
CA ALA A 18 11.78 -9.41 -2.48
C ALA A 18 11.91 -7.96 -2.97
N SER A 19 12.58 -7.75 -4.10
CA SER A 19 12.73 -6.42 -4.72
C SER A 19 11.38 -5.88 -5.21
N LEU A 20 10.62 -6.67 -5.95
CA LEU A 20 9.34 -6.25 -6.51
C LEU A 20 8.25 -6.10 -5.44
N GLY A 21 8.15 -7.07 -4.53
CA GLY A 21 7.20 -7.03 -3.41
C GLY A 21 7.55 -5.92 -2.40
N GLY A 22 8.83 -5.76 -2.08
CA GLY A 22 9.30 -4.72 -1.17
C GLY A 22 9.07 -3.32 -1.73
N SER A 23 9.41 -3.08 -2.99
CA SER A 23 9.15 -1.78 -3.66
C SER A 23 7.65 -1.48 -3.77
N TYR A 24 6.81 -2.49 -4.04
CA TYR A 24 5.36 -2.33 -4.03
C TYR A 24 4.81 -1.94 -2.65
N LEU A 25 5.28 -2.59 -1.57
CA LEU A 25 4.85 -2.26 -0.21
C LEU A 25 5.32 -0.87 0.22
N LEU A 26 6.54 -0.47 -0.16
CA LEU A 26 7.05 0.88 0.08
C LEU A 26 6.25 1.94 -0.69
N LEU A 27 5.89 1.67 -1.94
CA LEU A 27 5.06 2.58 -2.72
C LEU A 27 3.65 2.68 -2.12
N ARG A 28 3.04 1.56 -1.76
CA ARG A 28 1.72 1.51 -1.11
C ARG A 28 1.71 2.27 0.22
N SER A 29 2.73 2.11 1.06
CA SER A 29 2.81 2.78 2.36
C SER A 29 2.98 4.30 2.24
N ARG A 30 3.49 4.81 1.12
CA ARG A 30 3.57 6.25 0.83
C ARG A 30 2.29 6.79 0.20
N LEU A 31 1.63 6.02 -0.66
CA LEU A 31 0.42 6.45 -1.36
C LEU A 31 -0.84 6.44 -0.50
N VAL A 32 -0.99 5.50 0.44
CA VAL A 32 -2.13 5.47 1.36
C VAL A 32 -2.22 6.75 2.24
N PRO A 33 -1.15 7.21 2.91
CA PRO A 33 -1.21 8.45 3.67
C PRO A 33 -1.29 9.70 2.78
N ALA A 34 -0.73 9.68 1.56
CA ALA A 34 -0.93 10.76 0.60
C ALA A 34 -2.41 10.93 0.25
N LYS A 35 -3.12 9.83 -0.03
CA LYS A 35 -4.56 9.85 -0.29
C LYS A 35 -5.40 10.20 0.94
N GLN A 36 -4.97 9.84 2.15
CA GLN A 36 -5.66 10.27 3.38
C GLN A 36 -5.46 11.75 3.68
N LYS A 37 -4.29 12.31 3.37
CA LYS A 37 -3.99 13.74 3.57
C LYS A 37 -4.70 14.64 2.54
N GLU A 38 -5.09 14.10 1.39
CA GLU A 38 -5.88 14.80 0.36
C GLU A 38 -7.41 14.68 0.57
N ARG A 39 -7.88 13.75 1.40
CA ARG A 39 -9.31 13.63 1.76
C ARG A 39 -9.91 14.73 2.66
N PRO A 40 -9.19 15.53 3.47
CA PRO A 40 -9.84 16.49 4.37
C PRO A 40 -10.33 17.76 3.65
N ALA A 41 -10.17 17.89 2.32
CA ALA A 41 -10.60 19.07 1.58
C ALA A 41 -11.90 18.89 0.77
N GLY A 42 -12.40 17.66 0.60
CA GLY A 42 -13.49 17.38 -0.36
C GLY A 42 -14.65 16.53 0.15
N ASP A 43 -14.49 15.81 1.26
CA ASP A 43 -15.57 15.00 1.80
C ASP A 43 -16.42 15.87 2.74
N PHE A 44 -17.42 16.55 2.17
CA PHE A 44 -18.63 16.92 2.91
C PHE A 44 -19.27 15.62 3.39
N SER A 45 -18.79 15.12 4.53
CA SER A 45 -19.52 14.19 5.37
C SER A 45 -20.79 14.91 5.80
N VAL A 46 -21.85 14.82 4.98
CA VAL A 46 -23.20 15.10 5.42
C VAL A 46 -23.53 14.04 6.45
N SER A 47 -23.23 14.34 7.71
CA SER A 47 -23.84 13.64 8.82
C SER A 47 -25.32 13.97 8.74
N VAL A 48 -26.11 13.05 8.19
CA VAL A 48 -27.56 13.14 8.29
C VAL A 48 -27.86 12.95 9.77
N ASP A 49 -27.90 14.06 10.50
CA ASP A 49 -28.53 14.11 11.81
C ASP A 49 -29.95 13.62 11.58
N ARG A 50 -30.26 12.41 12.06
CA ARG A 50 -31.62 11.89 12.05
C ARG A 50 -32.41 12.69 13.07
N SER A 51 -32.69 13.95 12.74
CA SER A 51 -33.80 14.70 13.30
C SER A 51 -35.08 14.18 12.64
N GLY A 52 -35.49 13.00 13.09
CA GLY A 52 -36.72 12.34 12.71
C GLY A 52 -37.55 12.06 13.95
N GLY A 53 -37.81 13.11 14.73
CA GLY A 53 -38.91 13.09 15.69
C GLY A 53 -40.23 13.25 14.94
N GLY A 54 -41.21 12.42 15.28
CA GLY A 54 -42.64 12.65 14.99
C GLY A 54 -43.26 11.73 13.93
N ILE A 55 -43.72 10.55 14.37
CA ILE A 55 -45.15 10.17 14.51
C ILE A 55 -45.29 9.16 15.64
#